data_AF-A0A7W0YEJ7-F1
#
_entry.id   AF-A0A7W0YEJ7-F1
#
_cell.length_a   1.000
_cell.length_b   1.000
_cell.length_c   1.000
_cell.angle_alpha   90.00
_cell.angle_beta   90.00
_cell.angle_gamma   90.00
#
_symmetry.space_group_name_H-M   'P 1'
#
loop_
_entity.id
_entity.type
_entity.pdbx_description
1 polymer ?
#
loop_
_entity_poly.entity_id
_entity_poly.type
_entity_poly.pdbx_seq_one_letter_code
_entity_poly.pdbx_strand_id
1 'polypeptide(L)'
;MRYSHHTIKSGTRSKLLFVFARSGEAPTAGATGLGPSIPGAAAGYAREGETAAHPIPLVDGVLGRHTTGGLVEVDPRLLPGVYQFGVPDAVLADGSPRAILMLRLPGAIVDPVEVALVAYDPLDSWCMGVEGLANRRRHEFLRRALPRLTEMELALGEEAERELAARLRSDEGEG
;
A
#
# COMPACT_ATOMS: atom_id res chain seq x y z
N MET A 1 -17.54 -2.95 10.87
CA MET A 1 -17.55 -2.89 9.39
C MET A 1 -16.12 -3.19 8.93
N ARG A 2 -15.90 -4.22 8.12
CA ARG A 2 -14.58 -4.53 7.55
C ARG A 2 -14.40 -3.71 6.27
N TYR A 3 -13.18 -3.23 6.05
CA TYR A 3 -12.76 -2.57 4.82
C TYR A 3 -11.38 -3.11 4.44
N SER A 4 -11.09 -3.17 3.15
CA SER A 4 -9.73 -3.39 2.67
C SER A 4 -9.01 -2.04 2.71
N HIS A 5 -7.87 -1.95 3.37
CA HIS A 5 -7.07 -0.73 3.44
C HIS A 5 -5.81 -0.87 2.60
N HIS A 6 -5.58 0.10 1.71
CA HIS A 6 -4.37 0.17 0.91
C HIS A 6 -3.69 1.53 1.08
N THR A 7 -2.38 1.53 1.23
CA THR A 7 -1.57 2.75 1.15
C THR A 7 -0.90 2.78 -0.22
N ILE A 8 -1.18 3.82 -1.01
CA ILE A 8 -0.76 3.92 -2.41
C ILE A 8 -0.19 5.33 -2.63
N LYS A 9 0.89 5.43 -3.40
CA LYS A 9 1.43 6.72 -3.81
C LYS A 9 0.41 7.49 -4.66
N SER A 10 0.15 8.75 -4.35
CA SER A 10 -0.70 9.61 -5.16
C SER A 10 -0.12 9.74 -6.59
N GLY A 11 -1.01 9.83 -7.58
CA GLY A 11 -0.66 9.84 -8.99
C GLY A 11 -0.30 8.46 -9.58
N THR A 12 -0.35 7.37 -8.79
CA THR A 12 -0.16 6.00 -9.32
C THR A 12 -1.23 5.69 -10.37
N ARG A 13 -0.80 5.06 -11.46
CA ARG A 13 -1.69 4.66 -12.57
C ARG A 13 -1.78 3.15 -12.70
N SER A 14 -2.83 2.69 -13.38
CA SER A 14 -3.01 1.30 -13.77
C SER A 14 -2.96 0.30 -12.61
N LYS A 15 -3.50 0.67 -11.45
CA LYS A 15 -3.48 -0.19 -10.26
C LYS A 15 -4.57 -1.25 -10.31
N LEU A 16 -4.17 -2.49 -10.07
CA LEU A 16 -5.06 -3.61 -9.79
C LEU A 16 -5.15 -3.82 -8.28
N LEU A 17 -6.36 -4.00 -7.75
CA LEU A 17 -6.61 -4.37 -6.36
C LEU A 17 -7.41 -5.66 -6.30
N PHE A 18 -7.17 -6.46 -5.25
CA PHE A 18 -8.06 -7.55 -4.91
C PHE A 18 -9.21 -7.04 -4.06
N VAL A 19 -10.42 -7.47 -4.39
CA VAL A 19 -11.64 -7.18 -3.62
C VAL A 19 -12.29 -8.49 -3.23
N PHE A 20 -12.88 -8.53 -2.05
CA PHE A 20 -13.56 -9.71 -1.55
C PHE A 20 -15.06 -9.49 -1.51
N ALA A 21 -15.80 -10.39 -2.16
CA ALA A 21 -17.25 -10.42 -2.21
C ALA A 21 -17.75 -11.64 -1.44
N ARG A 22 -18.52 -11.40 -0.38
CA ARG A 22 -19.17 -12.46 0.41
C ARG A 22 -20.57 -12.72 -0.12
N SER A 23 -21.03 -13.95 -0.05
CA SER A 23 -22.43 -14.26 -0.35
C SER A 23 -23.35 -13.52 0.63
N GLY A 24 -24.40 -12.89 0.09
CA GLY A 24 -25.45 -12.28 0.90
C GLY A 24 -26.31 -13.30 1.63
N GLU A 25 -26.41 -14.52 1.09
CA GLU A 25 -27.21 -15.62 1.65
C GLU A 25 -26.40 -16.47 2.65
N ALA A 26 -25.10 -16.64 2.38
CA ALA A 26 -24.16 -17.39 3.22
C ALA A 26 -22.93 -16.51 3.55
N PRO A 27 -22.98 -15.65 4.58
CA PRO A 27 -21.97 -14.63 4.84
C PRO A 27 -20.55 -15.14 5.14
N THR A 28 -20.39 -16.44 5.40
CA THR A 28 -19.10 -17.11 5.59
C THR A 28 -18.49 -17.63 4.30
N ALA A 29 -19.25 -17.66 3.20
CA ALA A 29 -18.81 -18.11 1.89
C ALA A 29 -18.47 -16.92 0.97
N GLY A 30 -17.48 -17.10 0.11
CA GLY A 30 -17.20 -16.20 -1.00
C GLY A 30 -18.26 -16.34 -2.09
N ALA A 31 -18.74 -15.22 -2.63
CA ALA A 31 -19.68 -15.21 -3.75
C ALA A 31 -18.92 -15.36 -5.07
N THR A 32 -19.32 -16.33 -5.89
CA THR A 32 -18.67 -16.62 -7.18
C THR A 32 -19.56 -16.28 -8.37
N GLY A 33 -18.97 -16.16 -9.56
CA GLY A 33 -19.72 -15.88 -10.78
C GLY A 33 -20.35 -14.49 -10.85
N LEU A 34 -19.84 -13.52 -10.08
CA LEU A 34 -20.28 -12.13 -10.16
C LEU A 34 -19.64 -11.44 -11.36
N GLY A 35 -20.34 -10.47 -11.95
CA GLY A 35 -19.80 -9.71 -13.07
C GLY A 35 -20.56 -8.42 -13.40
N PRO A 36 -19.99 -7.59 -14.28
CA PRO A 36 -20.58 -6.32 -14.74
C PRO A 36 -21.94 -6.46 -15.43
N SER A 37 -22.19 -7.59 -16.09
CA SER A 37 -23.43 -7.85 -16.83
C SER A 37 -24.63 -8.16 -15.94
N ILE A 38 -24.42 -8.39 -14.64
CA ILE A 38 -25.50 -8.66 -13.69
C ILE A 38 -26.33 -7.39 -13.46
N PRO A 39 -27.65 -7.42 -13.68
CA PRO A 39 -28.51 -6.25 -13.48
C PRO A 39 -28.42 -5.68 -12.06
N GLY A 40 -28.04 -4.40 -11.95
CA GLY A 40 -27.85 -3.73 -10.67
C GLY A 40 -26.40 -3.74 -10.16
N ALA A 41 -25.46 -4.34 -10.90
CA ALA A 41 -24.04 -4.16 -10.67
C ALA A 41 -23.64 -2.69 -10.87
N ALA A 42 -22.94 -2.13 -9.88
CA ALA A 42 -22.49 -0.75 -9.92
C ALA A 42 -21.20 -0.59 -9.12
N ALA A 43 -20.38 0.37 -9.52
CA ALA A 43 -19.23 0.80 -8.73
C ALA A 43 -19.18 2.33 -8.67
N GLY A 44 -18.58 2.84 -7.61
CA GLY A 44 -18.37 4.27 -7.45
C GLY A 44 -17.25 4.54 -6.46
N TYR A 45 -16.71 5.74 -6.54
CA TYR A 45 -15.71 6.22 -5.58
C TYR A 45 -16.04 7.63 -5.13
N ALA A 46 -15.47 8.03 -4.00
CA ALA A 46 -15.41 9.41 -3.57
C ALA A 46 -14.02 9.70 -3.03
N ARG A 47 -13.48 10.87 -3.30
CA ARG A 47 -12.21 11.31 -2.73
C ARG A 47 -12.49 12.30 -1.61
N GLU A 48 -11.65 12.28 -0.59
CA GLU A 48 -11.78 13.19 0.54
C GLU A 48 -11.61 14.63 0.06
N GLY A 49 -12.57 15.48 0.41
CA GLY A 49 -12.66 16.87 -0.06
C GLY A 49 -13.59 17.09 -1.26
N GLU A 50 -14.04 16.03 -1.94
CA GLU A 50 -15.06 16.13 -3.01
C GLU A 50 -16.48 16.21 -2.43
N THR A 51 -17.38 16.91 -3.12
CA THR A 51 -18.79 17.10 -2.69
C THR A 51 -19.74 16.03 -3.22
N ALA A 52 -19.26 15.14 -4.10
CA ALA A 52 -20.07 14.11 -4.74
C ALA A 52 -19.26 12.83 -4.95
N ALA A 53 -19.97 11.70 -5.00
CA ALA A 53 -19.41 10.44 -5.45
C ALA A 53 -19.45 10.36 -6.99
N HIS A 54 -18.47 9.66 -7.55
CA HIS A 54 -18.30 9.48 -8.98
C HIS A 54 -18.59 8.03 -9.37
N PRO A 55 -19.44 7.78 -10.40
CA PRO A 55 -19.69 6.43 -10.88
C PRO A 55 -18.47 5.88 -11.63
N ILE A 56 -18.27 4.57 -11.53
CA ILE A 56 -17.27 3.84 -12.31
C ILE A 56 -18.02 2.87 -13.24
N PRO A 57 -17.89 3.04 -14.57
CA PRO A 57 -18.40 2.05 -15.51
C PRO A 57 -17.72 0.70 -15.28
N LEU A 58 -18.51 -0.32 -14.95
CA LEU A 58 -18.00 -1.68 -14.81
C LEU A 58 -17.93 -2.34 -16.18
N VAL A 59 -16.81 -3.03 -16.44
CA VAL A 59 -16.56 -3.80 -17.65
C VAL A 59 -15.90 -5.12 -17.31
N ASP A 60 -15.96 -6.09 -18.21
CA ASP A 60 -15.29 -7.37 -17.99
C ASP A 60 -13.77 -7.16 -17.97
N GLY A 61 -13.12 -7.65 -16.92
CA GLY A 61 -11.68 -7.60 -16.76
C GLY A 61 -10.99 -8.82 -17.37
N VAL A 62 -9.65 -8.74 -17.46
CA VAL A 62 -8.79 -9.88 -17.75
C VAL A 62 -7.76 -9.97 -16.63
N LEU A 63 -7.59 -11.15 -16.05
CA LEU A 63 -6.69 -11.34 -14.92
C LEU A 63 -5.26 -10.88 -15.25
N GLY A 64 -4.67 -10.12 -14.33
CA GLY A 64 -3.34 -9.53 -14.46
C GLY A 64 -3.25 -8.34 -15.41
N ARG A 65 -4.32 -7.98 -16.13
CA ARG A 65 -4.34 -6.86 -17.07
C ARG A 65 -5.21 -5.73 -16.54
N HIS A 66 -4.61 -4.56 -16.35
CA HIS A 66 -5.38 -3.37 -16.00
C HIS A 66 -6.36 -3.00 -17.11
N THR A 67 -7.61 -2.79 -16.71
CA THR A 67 -8.67 -2.19 -17.51
C THR A 67 -9.49 -1.36 -16.54
N THR A 68 -9.66 -0.07 -16.81
CA THR A 68 -10.40 0.84 -15.93
C THR A 68 -11.82 0.32 -15.69
N GLY A 69 -12.19 0.09 -14.43
CA GLY A 69 -13.49 -0.49 -14.05
C GLY A 69 -13.62 -1.99 -14.38
N GLY A 70 -12.54 -2.63 -14.83
CA GLY A 70 -12.50 -4.05 -15.14
C GLY A 70 -12.66 -4.89 -13.88
N LEU A 71 -13.65 -5.77 -13.85
CA LEU A 71 -13.88 -6.75 -12.79
C LEU A 71 -13.73 -8.16 -13.35
N VAL A 72 -12.95 -9.00 -12.67
CA VAL A 72 -12.75 -10.39 -13.07
C VAL A 72 -12.58 -11.27 -11.84
N GLU A 73 -13.23 -12.42 -11.83
CA GLU A 73 -13.05 -13.44 -10.79
C GLU A 73 -11.65 -14.06 -10.88
N VAL A 74 -10.96 -14.20 -9.74
CA VAL A 74 -9.59 -14.74 -9.73
C VAL A 74 -9.61 -16.25 -9.92
N ASP A 75 -10.27 -16.96 -9.00
CA ASP A 75 -10.46 -18.41 -9.11
C ASP A 75 -11.66 -18.83 -8.24
N PRO A 76 -12.78 -19.30 -8.82
CA PRO A 76 -13.98 -19.67 -8.05
C PRO A 76 -13.80 -20.91 -7.17
N ARG A 77 -12.76 -21.71 -7.37
CA ARG A 77 -12.53 -22.99 -6.66
C ARG A 77 -11.52 -22.83 -5.54
N LEU A 78 -10.39 -22.17 -5.83
CA LEU A 78 -9.29 -21.99 -4.88
C LEU A 78 -9.46 -20.73 -4.04
N LEU A 79 -10.04 -19.66 -4.61
CA LEU A 79 -10.20 -18.35 -3.98
C LEU A 79 -11.62 -17.82 -4.15
N PRO A 80 -12.66 -18.57 -3.73
CA PRO A 80 -14.05 -18.16 -3.91
C PRO A 80 -14.29 -16.79 -3.26
N GLY A 81 -14.93 -15.88 -4.00
CA GLY A 81 -15.18 -14.51 -3.55
C GLY A 81 -14.06 -13.52 -3.78
N VAL A 82 -12.88 -13.94 -4.28
CA VAL A 82 -11.79 -13.01 -4.60
C VAL A 82 -11.88 -12.58 -6.07
N TYR A 83 -11.98 -11.28 -6.27
CA TYR A 83 -12.00 -10.65 -7.59
C TYR A 83 -10.83 -9.69 -7.72
N GLN A 84 -10.36 -9.51 -8.95
CA GLN A 84 -9.42 -8.47 -9.29
C GLN A 84 -10.19 -7.29 -9.92
N PHE A 85 -9.90 -6.09 -9.45
CA PHE A 85 -10.52 -4.86 -9.89
C PHE A 85 -9.49 -3.86 -10.44
N GLY A 86 -9.74 -3.34 -11.63
CA GLY A 86 -8.96 -2.27 -12.24
C GLY A 86 -9.40 -0.90 -11.76
N VAL A 87 -8.65 -0.33 -10.82
CA VAL A 87 -8.95 0.98 -10.23
C VAL A 87 -8.78 2.07 -11.28
N PRO A 88 -9.76 2.98 -11.49
CA PRO A 88 -9.56 4.15 -12.34
C PRO A 88 -8.45 5.06 -11.80
N ASP A 89 -7.58 5.56 -12.68
CA ASP A 89 -6.49 6.47 -12.29
C ASP A 89 -6.99 7.73 -11.55
N ALA A 90 -8.21 8.19 -11.86
CA ALA A 90 -8.83 9.33 -11.19
C ALA A 90 -9.04 9.13 -9.68
N VAL A 91 -9.21 7.88 -9.22
CA VAL A 91 -9.31 7.54 -7.79
C VAL A 91 -7.98 7.81 -7.09
N LEU A 92 -6.87 7.58 -7.78
CA LEU A 92 -5.51 7.62 -7.24
C LEU A 92 -4.77 8.92 -7.58
N ALA A 93 -5.41 9.87 -8.27
CA ALA A 93 -4.79 11.11 -8.67
C ALA A 93 -4.30 11.94 -7.45
N ASP A 94 -3.50 12.97 -7.71
CA ASP A 94 -3.06 13.90 -6.67
C ASP A 94 -4.22 14.79 -6.18
N GLY A 95 -4.02 15.45 -5.04
CA GLY A 95 -4.95 16.47 -4.52
C GLY A 95 -5.96 15.98 -3.49
N SER A 96 -5.91 14.72 -3.07
CA SER A 96 -6.71 14.21 -1.94
C SER A 96 -5.87 13.25 -1.10
N PRO A 97 -5.99 13.25 0.23
CA PRO A 97 -5.24 12.34 1.11
C PRO A 97 -5.83 10.92 1.12
N ARG A 98 -7.07 10.74 0.65
CA ARG A 98 -7.78 9.47 0.74
C ARG A 98 -8.88 9.34 -0.30
N ALA A 99 -9.13 8.12 -0.73
CA ALA A 99 -10.31 7.76 -1.51
C ALA A 99 -11.01 6.54 -0.91
N ILE A 100 -12.33 6.47 -1.08
CA ILE A 100 -13.09 5.25 -0.83
C ILE A 100 -13.70 4.77 -2.13
N LEU A 101 -13.61 3.47 -2.38
CA LEU A 101 -14.18 2.75 -3.50
C LEU A 101 -15.18 1.74 -2.97
N MET A 102 -16.34 1.67 -3.61
CA MET A 102 -17.37 0.71 -3.27
C MET A 102 -17.90 0.03 -4.54
N LEU A 103 -18.04 -1.29 -4.46
CA LEU A 103 -18.71 -2.10 -5.46
C LEU A 103 -20.03 -2.60 -4.87
N ARG A 104 -21.08 -2.57 -5.68
CA ARG A 104 -22.36 -3.19 -5.40
C ARG A 104 -22.56 -4.26 -6.46
N LEU A 105 -22.55 -5.52 -6.01
CA LEU A 105 -22.78 -6.68 -6.84
C LEU A 105 -24.02 -7.39 -6.27
N PRO A 106 -25.10 -7.55 -7.05
CA PRO A 106 -26.32 -8.20 -6.59
C PRO A 106 -26.03 -9.60 -6.02
N GLY A 107 -26.65 -9.93 -4.88
CA GLY A 107 -26.45 -11.20 -4.19
C GLY A 107 -25.15 -11.30 -3.37
N ALA A 108 -24.33 -10.24 -3.36
CA ALA A 108 -23.07 -10.21 -2.61
C ALA A 108 -22.90 -8.96 -1.75
N ILE A 109 -22.14 -9.12 -0.67
CA ILE A 109 -21.67 -8.03 0.18
C ILE A 109 -20.17 -7.87 -0.10
N VAL A 110 -19.81 -6.76 -0.74
CA VAL A 110 -18.42 -6.40 -1.01
C VAL A 110 -17.94 -5.46 0.07
N ASP A 111 -16.80 -5.77 0.68
CA ASP A 111 -16.21 -4.88 1.69
C ASP A 111 -15.68 -3.61 1.00
N PRO A 112 -15.92 -2.40 1.54
CA PRO A 112 -15.40 -1.17 0.97
C PRO A 112 -13.88 -1.18 0.91
N VAL A 113 -13.34 -0.50 -0.10
CA VAL A 113 -11.89 -0.35 -0.28
C VAL A 113 -11.52 1.08 0.07
N GLU A 114 -10.78 1.26 1.14
CA GLU A 114 -10.19 2.54 1.52
C GLU A 114 -8.76 2.60 0.99
N VAL A 115 -8.43 3.72 0.34
CA VAL A 115 -7.10 3.99 -0.18
C VAL A 115 -6.57 5.25 0.48
N ALA A 116 -5.53 5.10 1.30
CA ALA A 116 -4.71 6.22 1.76
C ALA A 116 -3.74 6.62 0.63
N LEU A 117 -3.83 7.88 0.21
CA LEU A 117 -2.98 8.46 -0.83
C LEU A 117 -1.82 9.21 -0.17
N VAL A 118 -0.61 8.74 -0.41
CA VAL A 118 0.61 9.27 0.21
C VAL A 118 1.56 9.84 -0.82
N ALA A 119 2.42 10.78 -0.44
CA ALA A 119 3.35 11.43 -1.36
C ALA A 119 4.58 10.57 -1.74
N TYR A 120 4.86 9.53 -0.95
CA TYR A 120 5.97 8.59 -1.18
C TYR A 120 5.45 7.26 -1.74
N ASP A 121 6.33 6.45 -2.32
CA ASP A 121 5.98 5.07 -2.68
C ASP A 121 6.27 4.13 -1.50
N PRO A 122 5.25 3.54 -0.86
CA PRO A 122 5.47 2.61 0.25
C PRO A 122 6.19 1.32 -0.16
N LEU A 123 6.19 0.99 -1.45
CA LEU A 123 6.82 -0.21 -1.99
C LEU A 123 8.18 0.10 -2.65
N ASP A 124 8.67 1.34 -2.57
CA ASP A 124 10.00 1.69 -3.04
C ASP A 124 11.07 1.09 -2.12
N SER A 125 11.84 0.16 -2.67
CA SER A 125 12.92 -0.54 -1.99
C SER A 125 14.07 0.38 -1.56
N TRP A 126 14.21 1.56 -2.17
CA TRP A 126 15.31 2.49 -1.89
C TRP A 126 14.99 3.46 -0.74
N CYS A 127 13.87 4.18 -0.83
CA CYS A 127 13.54 5.21 0.17
C CYS A 127 12.77 4.65 1.38
N MET A 128 11.99 3.59 1.21
CA MET A 128 11.15 2.99 2.26
C MET A 128 11.47 1.50 2.52
N GLY A 129 12.40 0.92 1.75
CA GLY A 129 13.09 -0.32 2.06
C GLY A 129 14.40 -0.03 2.80
N VAL A 130 14.70 -0.84 3.80
CA VAL A 130 15.80 -0.74 4.77
C VAL A 130 17.21 -0.44 4.20
N GLU A 131 17.43 -0.55 2.89
CA GLU A 131 18.68 -0.13 2.24
C GLU A 131 18.96 1.37 2.36
N GLY A 132 17.92 2.23 2.35
CA GLY A 132 18.06 3.66 2.61
C GLY A 132 18.54 3.98 4.04
N LEU A 133 18.20 3.12 5.01
CA LEU A 133 18.68 3.19 6.40
C LEU A 133 20.08 2.58 6.57
N ALA A 134 20.42 1.56 5.78
CA ALA A 134 21.67 0.82 5.92
C ALA A 134 22.87 1.53 5.27
N ASN A 135 22.64 2.41 4.29
CA ASN A 135 23.57 3.33 3.63
C ASN A 135 25.05 2.89 3.49
N ARG A 136 25.32 1.58 3.37
CA ARG A 136 26.67 1.02 3.39
C ARG A 136 27.45 1.43 2.17
N ARG A 137 26.78 1.60 1.02
CA ARG A 137 27.39 2.08 -0.22
C ARG A 137 27.70 3.58 -0.23
N ARG A 138 26.89 4.43 0.41
CA ARG A 138 27.24 5.86 0.58
C ARG A 138 28.33 6.02 1.62
N HIS A 139 28.30 5.26 2.71
CA HIS A 139 29.43 5.21 3.65
C HIS A 139 30.70 4.67 2.99
N GLU A 140 30.64 3.60 2.18
CA GLU A 140 31.80 3.09 1.43
C GLU A 140 32.29 4.09 0.38
N PHE A 141 31.39 4.79 -0.30
CA PHE A 141 31.74 5.87 -1.23
C PHE A 141 32.37 7.06 -0.51
N LEU A 142 31.80 7.52 0.61
CA LEU A 142 32.35 8.61 1.42
C LEU A 142 33.69 8.21 2.07
N ARG A 143 33.84 6.97 2.53
CA ARG A 143 35.11 6.41 3.03
C ARG A 143 36.19 6.40 1.95
N ARG A 144 35.82 6.10 0.70
CA ARG A 144 36.75 6.13 -0.45
C ARG A 144 37.03 7.54 -0.96
N ALA A 145 36.03 8.42 -0.98
CA ALA A 145 36.12 9.76 -1.55
C ALA A 145 36.70 10.80 -0.56
N LEU A 146 36.53 10.59 0.74
CA LEU A 146 36.97 11.50 1.82
C LEU A 146 37.63 10.73 2.98
N PRO A 147 38.81 10.10 2.73
CA PRO A 147 39.48 9.26 3.73
C PRO A 147 39.84 10.02 5.01
N ARG A 148 40.25 11.30 4.90
CA ARG A 148 40.66 12.12 6.06
C ARG A 148 39.52 12.49 7.01
N LEU A 149 38.30 12.68 6.51
CA LEU A 149 37.12 12.92 7.35
C LEU A 149 36.71 11.65 8.10
N THR A 150 36.90 10.48 7.46
CA THR A 150 36.63 9.18 8.07
C THR A 150 37.59 8.87 9.21
N GLU A 151 38.89 9.15 9.04
CA GLU A 151 39.89 8.99 10.10
C GLU A 151 39.58 9.88 11.31
N MET A 152 39.12 11.11 11.07
CA MET A 152 38.74 12.06 12.12
C MET A 152 37.47 11.62 12.87
N GLU A 153 36.45 11.11 12.17
CA GLU A 153 35.24 10.57 12.83
C GLU A 153 35.53 9.31 13.67
N LEU A 154 36.43 8.44 13.21
CA LEU A 154 36.85 7.26 13.98
C LEU A 154 37.61 7.67 15.26
N ALA A 155 38.50 8.67 15.17
CA ALA A 155 39.21 9.19 16.34
C ALA A 155 38.24 9.80 17.37
N LEU A 156 37.25 10.57 16.92
CA LEU A 156 36.22 11.15 17.78
C LEU A 156 35.29 10.09 18.40
N GLY A 157 34.97 9.03 17.65
CA GLY A 157 34.19 7.89 18.15
C GLY A 157 34.91 7.10 19.24
N GLU A 158 36.22 6.86 19.10
CA GLU A 158 37.04 6.18 20.11
C GLU A 158 37.16 6.97 21.42
N GLU A 159 37.12 8.30 21.36
CA GLU A 159 37.09 9.17 22.54
C GLU A 159 35.74 9.07 23.26
N ALA A 160 34.64 9.14 22.51
CA ALA A 160 33.29 9.00 23.04
C ALA A 160 33.03 7.61 23.66
N GLU A 161 33.53 6.53 23.05
CA GLU A 161 33.43 5.18 23.60
C GLU A 161 34.26 5.01 24.88
N ARG A 162 35.45 5.63 24.96
CA ARG A 162 36.27 5.65 26.18
C ARG A 162 35.57 6.39 27.31
N GLU A 163 34.92 7.51 27.01
CA GLU A 163 34.15 8.29 27.98
C GLU A 163 32.92 7.52 28.46
N LEU A 164 32.18 6.87 27.56
CA LEU A 164 31.04 6.02 27.91
C LEU A 164 31.47 4.81 28.76
N ALA A 165 32.57 4.15 28.40
CA ALA A 165 33.12 3.04 29.18
C ALA A 165 33.67 3.47 30.55
N ALA A 166 34.10 4.72 30.70
CA ALA A 166 34.47 5.28 32.00
C ALA A 166 33.23 5.53 32.88
N ARG A 167 32.14 6.06 32.29
CA ARG A 167 30.86 6.29 32.97
C ARG A 167 30.16 5.00 33.38
N LEU A 168 30.15 3.99 32.52
CA LEU A 168 29.62 2.66 32.86
C LEU A 168 30.39 2.00 34.01
N ARG A 169 31.72 2.18 34.06
CA ARG A 169 32.55 1.65 35.16
C ARG A 169 32.41 2.43 36.47
N SER A 170 32.08 3.73 36.44
CA SER A 170 31.74 4.47 37.65
C SER A 170 30.38 4.06 38.21
N ASP A 171 29.41 3.78 37.33
CA ASP A 171 28.06 3.37 37.73
C ASP A 171 28.04 1.93 38.28
N GLU A 172 28.94 1.04 37.86
CA GLU A 172 29.12 -0.32 38.43
C GLU A 172 29.86 -0.35 39.78
N GLY A 173 30.45 0.77 40.22
CA GLY A 173 31.22 0.87 41.46
C GLY A 173 30.46 1.43 42.68
N GLU A 174 29.23 1.89 42.52
CA GLU A 174 28.37 2.44 43.59
C GLU A 174 27.26 1.48 44.07
N GLY A 175 27.38 0.17 43.75
CA GLY A 175 26.48 -0.90 44.21
C GLY A 175 26.95 -1.63 45.45
#